data_AF-A0A521AQS5-F1
#
_entry.id   AF-A0A521AQS5-F1
#
_cell.length_a   1.000
_cell.length_b   1.000
_cell.length_c   1.000
_cell.angle_alpha   90.00
_cell.angle_beta   90.00
_cell.angle_gamma   90.00
#
_symmetry.space_group_name_H-M   'P 1'
#
loop_
_entity.id
_entity.type
_entity.pdbx_description
1 polymer ?
#
loop_
_entity_poly.entity_id
_entity_poly.type
_entity_poly.pdbx_seq_one_letter_code
_entity_poly.pdbx_strand_id
1 'polypeptide(L)'
;MDIKQSQIDSLIDDVAYLEHEAEALKYVIESVPYDESPEGGRSISEILLYLDHAQQNYYRRVIEDAFKSVRPINLNAYSRPEDTFEVDEDLLKDIQKLLYKISKHRVALLNLIKNIQLIDWEREISRGKETLTLYEFVNQMVRKERSTLKEIADLVMAYQNSKQVQREMQSRNPDQ
;
A
#
# COMPACT_ATOMS: atom_id res chain seq x y z
N MET A 1 5.51 21.72 16.00
CA MET A 1 6.36 21.85 14.80
C MET A 1 5.40 22.31 13.72
N ASP A 2 5.63 23.49 13.16
CA ASP A 2 4.68 24.05 12.19
C ASP A 2 4.79 23.29 10.87
N ILE A 3 3.70 22.67 10.44
CA ILE A 3 3.66 21.93 9.18
C ILE A 3 3.52 22.93 8.04
N LYS A 4 4.45 22.90 7.09
CA LYS A 4 4.47 23.81 5.94
C LYS A 4 3.71 23.24 4.74
N GLN A 5 3.12 24.12 3.93
CA GLN A 5 2.46 23.71 2.68
C GLN A 5 3.37 22.88 1.78
N SER A 6 4.66 23.23 1.66
CA SER A 6 5.60 22.46 0.84
C SER A 6 5.83 21.02 1.33
N GLN A 7 5.66 20.76 2.64
CA GLN A 7 5.73 19.39 3.18
C GLN A 7 4.47 18.59 2.82
N ILE A 8 3.32 19.25 2.79
CA ILE A 8 2.05 18.65 2.37
C ILE A 8 2.06 18.38 0.87
N ASP A 9 2.56 19.31 0.06
CA ASP A 9 2.68 19.14 -1.39
C ASP A 9 3.54 17.90 -1.70
N SER A 10 4.71 17.79 -1.06
CA SER A 10 5.56 16.59 -1.19
C SER A 10 4.87 15.31 -0.74
N LEU A 11 4.05 15.36 0.32
CA LEU A 11 3.31 14.21 0.79
C LEU A 11 2.18 13.81 -0.18
N ILE A 12 1.50 14.79 -0.77
CA ILE A 12 0.49 14.57 -1.82
C ILE A 12 1.14 13.90 -3.04
N ASP A 13 2.33 14.35 -3.43
CA ASP A 13 3.09 13.75 -4.53
C ASP A 13 3.49 12.31 -4.20
N ASP A 14 3.95 12.03 -2.98
CA ASP A 14 4.26 10.67 -2.55
C ASP A 14 3.00 9.76 -2.55
N VAL A 15 1.83 10.27 -2.16
CA VAL A 15 0.57 9.51 -2.22
C VAL A 15 0.12 9.28 -3.67
N ALA A 16 0.30 10.28 -4.54
CA ALA A 16 0.02 10.13 -5.97
C ALA A 16 0.95 9.09 -6.61
N TYR A 17 2.21 9.03 -6.19
CA TYR A 17 3.14 8.01 -6.64
C TYR A 17 2.67 6.59 -6.31
N LEU A 18 2.09 6.37 -5.12
CA LEU A 18 1.49 5.07 -4.78
C LEU A 18 0.40 4.68 -5.80
N GLU A 19 -0.47 5.61 -6.21
CA GLU A 19 -1.49 5.34 -7.22
C GLU A 19 -0.87 4.89 -8.55
N HIS A 20 0.17 5.59 -9.01
CA HIS A 20 0.89 5.24 -10.23
C HIS A 20 1.58 3.88 -10.15
N GLU A 21 2.18 3.52 -9.02
CA GLU A 21 2.81 2.20 -8.83
C GLU A 21 1.79 1.06 -8.91
N ALA A 22 0.60 1.25 -8.34
CA ALA A 22 -0.47 0.25 -8.45
C ALA A 22 -0.97 0.08 -9.90
N GLU A 23 -1.05 1.18 -10.65
CA GLU A 23 -1.44 1.15 -12.07
C GLU A 23 -0.37 0.45 -12.92
N ALA A 24 0.91 0.75 -12.70
CA ALA A 24 2.02 0.12 -13.39
C ALA A 24 2.05 -1.39 -13.16
N LEU A 25 1.74 -1.84 -11.95
CA LEU A 25 1.76 -3.26 -11.59
C LEU A 25 0.77 -4.10 -12.43
N LYS A 26 -0.36 -3.53 -12.84
CA LYS A 26 -1.37 -4.22 -13.69
C LYS A 26 -0.80 -4.74 -15.00
N TYR A 27 0.21 -4.07 -15.54
CA TYR A 27 0.82 -4.43 -16.83
C TYR A 27 1.85 -5.56 -16.73
N VAL A 28 2.43 -5.78 -15.54
CA VAL A 28 3.51 -6.74 -15.36
C VAL A 28 3.10 -7.97 -14.54
N ILE A 29 2.05 -7.86 -13.74
CA ILE A 29 1.70 -8.88 -12.75
C ILE A 29 1.34 -10.24 -13.37
N GLU A 30 0.68 -10.26 -14.53
CA GLU A 30 0.29 -11.51 -15.20
C GLU A 30 1.48 -12.26 -15.81
N SER A 31 2.65 -11.61 -15.89
CA SER A 31 3.85 -12.24 -16.42
C SER A 31 4.61 -13.11 -15.40
N VAL A 32 4.21 -13.05 -14.12
CA VAL A 32 4.84 -13.70 -12.97
C VAL A 32 3.82 -14.55 -12.20
N PRO A 33 4.25 -15.58 -11.46
CA PRO A 33 3.37 -16.37 -10.59
C PRO A 33 3.01 -15.58 -9.33
N TYR A 34 2.04 -14.70 -9.43
CA TYR A 34 1.64 -13.76 -8.37
C TYR A 34 0.95 -14.43 -7.17
N ASP A 35 0.49 -15.66 -7.35
CA ASP A 35 -0.17 -16.52 -6.37
C ASP A 35 0.80 -17.48 -5.67
N GLU A 36 2.02 -17.65 -6.18
CA GLU A 36 3.05 -18.47 -5.54
C GLU A 36 3.76 -17.71 -4.41
N SER A 37 3.78 -18.33 -3.23
CA SER A 37 4.51 -17.84 -2.07
C SER A 37 5.97 -18.34 -2.10
N PRO A 38 6.98 -17.45 -2.04
CA PRO A 38 8.37 -17.86 -1.91
C PRO A 38 8.60 -18.52 -0.54
N GLU A 39 9.69 -19.28 -0.38
CA GLU A 39 10.00 -19.97 0.89
C GLU A 39 9.99 -19.00 2.08
N GLY A 40 9.06 -19.22 3.02
CA GLY A 40 8.91 -18.42 4.24
C GLY A 40 8.30 -17.03 4.04
N GLY A 41 7.81 -16.70 2.84
CA GLY A 41 7.20 -15.41 2.51
C GLY A 41 5.73 -15.51 2.09
N ARG A 42 5.14 -14.37 1.76
CA ARG A 42 3.79 -14.24 1.19
C ARG A 42 3.86 -14.11 -0.32
N SER A 43 2.83 -14.58 -1.02
CA SER A 43 2.71 -14.33 -2.46
C SER A 43 2.43 -12.85 -2.73
N ILE A 44 2.67 -12.41 -3.98
CA ILE A 44 2.40 -11.01 -4.37
C ILE A 44 0.93 -10.66 -4.16
N SER A 45 0.02 -11.57 -4.49
CA SER A 45 -1.43 -11.40 -4.32
C SER A 45 -1.84 -11.29 -2.85
N GLU A 46 -1.26 -12.08 -1.95
CA GLU A 46 -1.48 -11.95 -0.49
C GLU A 46 -1.00 -10.59 0.03
N ILE A 47 0.17 -10.11 -0.42
CA ILE A 47 0.72 -8.81 -0.03
C ILE A 47 -0.20 -7.68 -0.51
N LEU A 48 -0.66 -7.74 -1.77
CA LEU A 48 -1.58 -6.75 -2.34
C LEU A 48 -2.93 -6.75 -1.62
N LEU A 49 -3.46 -7.92 -1.27
CA LEU A 49 -4.71 -8.04 -0.55
C LEU A 49 -4.59 -7.42 0.85
N TYR A 50 -3.49 -7.70 1.54
CA TYR A 50 -3.18 -7.08 2.83
C TYR A 50 -3.07 -5.56 2.73
N LEU A 51 -2.43 -5.06 1.67
CA LEU A 51 -2.28 -3.63 1.42
C LEU A 51 -3.65 -2.95 1.22
N ASP A 52 -4.53 -3.54 0.39
CA ASP A 52 -5.91 -3.05 0.20
C ASP A 52 -6.69 -3.01 1.53
N HIS A 53 -6.59 -4.10 2.30
CA HIS A 53 -7.23 -4.24 3.61
C HIS A 53 -6.75 -3.17 4.59
N ALA A 54 -5.45 -3.00 4.76
CA ALA A 54 -4.88 -2.01 5.66
C ALA A 54 -5.29 -0.59 5.26
N GLN A 55 -5.28 -0.29 3.96
CA GLN A 55 -5.65 1.02 3.44
C GLN A 55 -7.12 1.35 3.71
N GLN A 56 -8.05 0.43 3.45
CA GLN A 56 -9.48 0.69 3.65
C GLN A 56 -9.94 0.59 5.09
N ASN A 57 -9.50 -0.45 5.80
CA ASN A 57 -10.04 -0.80 7.12
C ASN A 57 -9.31 -0.11 8.28
N TYR A 58 -8.13 0.46 8.03
CA TYR A 58 -7.35 1.17 9.05
C TYR A 58 -6.97 2.58 8.62
N TYR A 59 -6.06 2.74 7.65
CA TYR A 59 -5.46 4.05 7.38
C TYR A 59 -6.48 5.10 6.95
N ARG A 60 -7.33 4.76 5.97
CA ARG A 60 -8.37 5.67 5.50
C ARG A 60 -9.32 6.08 6.62
N ARG A 61 -9.77 5.12 7.45
CA ARG A 61 -10.68 5.41 8.57
C ARG A 61 -10.04 6.35 9.58
N VAL A 62 -8.80 6.08 9.98
CA VAL A 62 -8.07 6.94 10.91
C VAL A 62 -7.89 8.35 10.34
N ILE A 63 -7.53 8.48 9.05
CA ILE A 63 -7.37 9.79 8.39
C ILE A 63 -8.70 10.55 8.36
N GLU A 64 -9.78 9.89 7.94
CA GLU A 64 -11.10 10.50 7.87
C GLU A 64 -11.61 10.94 9.24
N ASP A 65 -11.45 10.10 10.26
CA ASP A 65 -11.92 10.38 11.61
C ASP A 65 -11.07 11.47 12.28
N ALA A 66 -9.74 11.46 12.08
CA ALA A 66 -8.86 12.53 12.54
C ALA A 66 -9.24 13.89 11.92
N PHE A 67 -9.52 13.90 10.61
CA PHE A 67 -9.91 15.09 9.88
C PHE A 67 -11.31 15.61 10.29
N LYS A 68 -12.29 14.71 10.50
CA LYS A 68 -13.68 15.09 10.82
C LYS A 68 -13.90 15.40 12.31
N SER A 69 -13.08 14.85 13.21
CA SER A 69 -13.28 14.97 14.66
C SER A 69 -12.74 16.27 15.21
N VAL A 70 -13.55 16.99 15.99
CA VAL A 70 -13.12 18.19 16.75
C VAL A 70 -12.09 17.85 17.84
N ARG A 71 -12.08 16.61 18.33
CA ARG A 71 -11.17 16.14 19.39
C ARG A 71 -10.10 15.21 18.81
N PRO A 72 -8.90 15.15 19.43
CA PRO A 72 -7.91 14.14 19.08
C PRO A 72 -8.50 12.73 19.12
N ILE A 73 -8.21 11.94 18.09
CA ILE A 73 -8.63 10.52 18.06
C ILE A 73 -7.58 9.66 18.79
N ASN A 74 -7.96 8.44 19.17
CA ASN A 74 -7.08 7.47 19.81
C ASN A 74 -6.93 6.22 18.94
N LEU A 75 -5.72 5.92 18.50
CA LEU A 75 -5.41 4.75 17.66
C LEU A 75 -5.76 3.42 18.34
N ASN A 76 -5.80 3.37 19.67
CA ASN A 76 -6.19 2.15 20.39
C ASN A 76 -7.68 1.81 20.21
N ALA A 77 -8.50 2.73 19.69
CA ALA A 77 -9.89 2.47 19.34
C ALA A 77 -10.05 1.76 17.98
N TYR A 78 -8.96 1.60 17.21
CA TYR A 78 -8.95 0.97 15.90
C TYR A 78 -8.23 -0.36 15.98
N SER A 79 -8.85 -1.41 15.45
CA SER A 79 -8.19 -2.71 15.28
C SER A 79 -7.06 -2.57 14.27
N ARG A 80 -5.89 -3.16 14.56
CA ARG A 80 -4.77 -3.10 13.62
C ARG A 80 -5.06 -3.97 12.40
N PRO A 81 -4.50 -3.63 11.22
CA PRO A 81 -4.67 -4.45 10.04
C PRO A 81 -4.24 -5.91 10.26
N GLU A 82 -3.15 -6.11 11.00
CA GLU A 82 -2.61 -7.43 11.31
C GLU A 82 -3.59 -8.30 12.13
N ASP A 83 -4.46 -7.68 12.93
CA ASP A 83 -5.41 -8.38 13.82
C ASP A 83 -6.73 -8.74 13.12
N THR A 84 -7.00 -8.15 11.95
CA THR A 84 -8.31 -8.22 11.26
C THR A 84 -8.20 -8.70 9.82
N PHE A 85 -6.98 -8.95 9.35
CA PHE A 85 -6.76 -9.39 7.99
C PHE A 85 -7.21 -10.83 7.81
N GLU A 86 -8.10 -11.05 6.86
CA GLU A 86 -8.54 -12.35 6.41
C GLU A 86 -8.28 -12.47 4.91
N VAL A 87 -7.84 -13.65 4.48
CA VAL A 87 -7.55 -13.92 3.09
C VAL A 87 -8.86 -14.19 2.34
N ASP A 88 -9.15 -13.34 1.36
CA ASP A 88 -10.24 -13.50 0.41
C ASP A 88 -9.75 -14.32 -0.78
N GLU A 89 -10.01 -15.64 -0.75
CA GLU A 89 -9.59 -16.57 -1.80
C GLU A 89 -10.20 -16.26 -3.18
N ASP A 90 -11.35 -15.59 -3.24
CA ASP A 90 -11.99 -15.24 -4.51
C ASP A 90 -11.29 -14.05 -5.15
N LEU A 91 -10.87 -13.06 -4.35
CA LEU A 91 -10.06 -11.95 -4.84
C LEU A 91 -8.62 -12.36 -5.17
N LEU A 92 -8.05 -13.34 -4.48
CA LEU A 92 -6.71 -13.85 -4.81
C LEU A 92 -6.64 -14.44 -6.23
N LYS A 93 -7.72 -15.08 -6.70
CA LYS A 93 -7.79 -15.69 -8.04
C LYS A 93 -7.97 -14.67 -9.17
N ASP A 94 -8.36 -13.43 -8.85
CA ASP A 94 -8.59 -12.36 -9.82
C ASP A 94 -7.73 -11.14 -9.47
N ILE A 95 -6.43 -11.27 -9.78
CA ILE A 95 -5.44 -10.24 -9.48
C ILE A 95 -5.74 -8.90 -10.15
N GLN A 96 -6.35 -8.91 -11.35
CA GLN A 96 -6.72 -7.70 -12.07
C GLN A 96 -7.84 -6.96 -11.35
N LYS A 97 -8.85 -7.68 -10.86
CA LYS A 97 -9.91 -7.11 -10.02
C LYS A 97 -9.36 -6.54 -8.72
N LEU A 98 -8.42 -7.22 -8.07
CA LEU A 98 -7.74 -6.73 -6.88
C LEU A 98 -6.97 -5.43 -7.15
N LEU A 99 -6.14 -5.40 -8.19
CA LEU A 99 -5.36 -4.20 -8.56
C LEU A 99 -6.26 -3.04 -9.00
N TYR A 100 -7.37 -3.33 -9.68
CA TYR A 100 -8.37 -2.31 -10.02
C TYR A 100 -9.01 -1.70 -8.76
N LYS A 101 -9.32 -2.53 -7.75
CA LYS A 101 -9.84 -2.07 -6.46
C LYS A 101 -8.82 -1.20 -5.73
N ILE A 102 -7.56 -1.64 -5.64
CA ILE A 102 -6.46 -0.87 -5.04
C ILE A 102 -6.28 0.49 -5.73
N SER A 103 -6.22 0.51 -7.06
CA SER A 103 -6.09 1.76 -7.85
C SER A 103 -7.24 2.74 -7.53
N LYS A 104 -8.49 2.28 -7.54
CA LYS A 104 -9.66 3.09 -7.13
C LYS A 104 -9.55 3.63 -5.71
N HIS A 105 -9.12 2.79 -4.78
CA HIS A 105 -8.95 3.15 -3.38
C HIS A 105 -7.85 4.18 -3.16
N ARG A 106 -6.75 4.09 -3.92
CA ARG A 106 -5.67 5.06 -3.91
C ARG A 106 -6.09 6.41 -4.48
N VAL A 107 -6.87 6.43 -5.56
CA VAL A 107 -7.49 7.67 -6.07
C VAL A 107 -8.38 8.31 -5.01
N ALA A 108 -9.20 7.52 -4.32
CA ALA A 108 -10.06 8.04 -3.26
C ALA A 108 -9.27 8.59 -2.07
N LEU A 109 -8.19 7.92 -1.67
CA LEU A 109 -7.26 8.40 -0.63
C LEU A 109 -6.58 9.71 -1.04
N LEU A 110 -6.06 9.77 -2.27
CA LEU A 110 -5.42 10.98 -2.80
C LEU A 110 -6.38 12.16 -2.79
N ASN A 111 -7.61 11.95 -3.23
CA ASN A 111 -8.65 12.99 -3.19
C ASN A 111 -9.00 13.42 -1.77
N LEU A 112 -9.08 12.48 -0.83
CA LEU A 112 -9.28 12.80 0.60
C LEU A 112 -8.14 13.70 1.10
N ILE A 113 -6.89 13.29 0.87
CA ILE A 113 -5.69 13.98 1.35
C ILE A 113 -5.58 15.39 0.74
N LYS A 114 -5.86 15.56 -0.55
CA LYS A 114 -5.85 16.86 -1.24
C LYS A 114 -6.87 17.86 -0.68
N ASN A 115 -7.93 17.39 -0.03
CA ASN A 115 -8.98 18.23 0.51
C ASN A 115 -8.73 18.69 1.96
N ILE A 116 -7.70 18.16 2.63
CA ILE A 116 -7.37 18.50 4.01
C ILE A 116 -6.72 19.90 4.03
N GLN A 117 -7.29 20.81 4.82
CA GLN A 117 -6.75 22.16 4.97
C GLN A 117 -5.44 22.14 5.76
N LEU A 118 -4.56 23.11 5.51
CA LEU A 118 -3.24 23.23 6.15
C LEU A 118 -3.31 23.05 7.68
N ILE A 119 -4.27 23.72 8.34
CA ILE A 119 -4.45 23.67 9.80
C ILE A 119 -4.83 22.28 10.32
N ASP A 120 -5.52 21.48 9.50
CA ASP A 120 -6.01 20.16 9.92
C ASP A 120 -4.89 19.10 9.93
N TRP A 121 -3.76 19.37 9.27
CA TRP A 121 -2.60 18.48 9.28
C TRP A 121 -1.90 18.40 10.63
N GLU A 122 -2.08 19.42 11.48
CA GLU A 122 -1.56 19.48 12.84
C GLU A 122 -2.48 18.78 13.86
N ARG A 123 -3.62 18.23 13.43
CA ARG A 123 -4.53 17.52 14.33
C ARG A 123 -3.83 16.34 15.00
N GLU A 124 -4.01 16.25 16.30
CA GLU A 124 -3.40 15.24 17.13
C GLU A 124 -4.11 13.89 17.02
N ILE A 125 -3.31 12.84 16.94
CA ILE A 125 -3.68 11.43 16.96
C ILE A 125 -2.89 10.79 18.10
N SER A 126 -3.60 10.30 19.11
CA SER A 126 -3.00 9.68 20.29
C SER A 126 -2.82 8.18 20.12
N ARG A 127 -1.73 7.64 20.67
CA ARG A 127 -1.43 6.21 20.80
C ARG A 127 -0.94 5.93 22.21
N GLY A 128 -1.87 5.71 23.13
CA GLY A 128 -1.54 5.56 24.55
C GLY A 128 -0.96 6.86 25.12
N LYS A 129 0.35 6.87 25.42
CA LYS A 129 1.07 8.06 25.93
C LYS A 129 1.75 8.88 24.83
N GLU A 130 1.81 8.36 23.61
CA GLU A 130 2.41 9.02 22.47
C GLU A 130 1.35 9.81 21.71
N THR A 131 1.75 10.94 21.14
CA THR A 131 0.92 11.74 20.25
C THR A 131 1.70 11.98 18.97
N LEU A 132 1.02 11.86 17.85
CA LEU A 132 1.54 12.20 16.53
C LEU A 132 0.49 13.04 15.78
N THR A 133 0.93 13.85 14.83
CA THR A 133 0.06 14.66 13.98
C THR A 133 -0.54 13.83 12.84
N LEU A 134 -1.63 14.30 12.25
CA LEU A 134 -2.19 13.70 11.04
C LEU A 134 -1.14 13.61 9.91
N TYR A 135 -0.29 14.63 9.77
CA TYR A 135 0.82 14.59 8.82
C TYR A 135 1.79 13.44 9.09
N GLU A 136 2.23 13.27 10.34
CA GLU A 136 3.13 12.18 10.71
C GLU A 136 2.48 10.82 10.49
N PHE A 137 1.18 10.68 10.78
CA PHE A 137 0.44 9.45 10.52
C PHE A 137 0.44 9.08 9.04
N VAL A 138 0.05 10.03 8.18
CA VAL A 138 -0.04 9.79 6.73
C VAL A 138 1.35 9.55 6.15
N ASN A 139 2.37 10.29 6.57
CA ASN A 139 3.75 10.07 6.15
C ASN A 139 4.28 8.68 6.55
N GLN A 140 3.97 8.21 7.77
CA GLN A 140 4.31 6.85 8.21
C GLN A 140 3.59 5.78 7.37
N MET A 141 2.31 5.99 7.07
CA MET A 141 1.53 5.12 6.18
C MET A 141 2.19 5.03 4.80
N VAL A 142 2.49 6.17 4.17
CA VAL A 142 3.12 6.23 2.85
C VAL A 142 4.46 5.49 2.84
N ARG A 143 5.29 5.68 3.87
CA ARG A 143 6.57 4.96 4.00
C ARG A 143 6.39 3.44 4.09
N LYS A 144 5.40 2.97 4.87
CA LYS A 144 5.10 1.53 5.01
C LYS A 144 4.56 0.97 3.69
N GLU A 145 3.68 1.69 2.99
CA GLU A 145 3.18 1.26 1.69
C GLU A 145 4.29 1.21 0.63
N ARG A 146 5.15 2.23 0.53
CA ARG A 146 6.30 2.23 -0.41
C ARG A 146 7.25 1.06 -0.15
N SER A 147 7.51 0.75 1.13
CA SER A 147 8.31 -0.42 1.49
C SER A 147 7.66 -1.73 1.02
N THR A 148 6.34 -1.82 1.11
CA THR A 148 5.56 -2.99 0.69
C THR A 148 5.53 -3.12 -0.85
N LEU A 149 5.39 -2.00 -1.57
CA LEU A 149 5.44 -2.01 -3.04
C LEU A 149 6.83 -2.36 -3.55
N LYS A 150 7.89 -1.93 -2.85
CA LYS A 150 9.25 -2.35 -3.14
C LYS A 150 9.41 -3.87 -2.99
N GLU A 151 8.88 -4.46 -1.93
CA GLU A 151 8.88 -5.92 -1.73
C GLU A 151 8.21 -6.63 -2.91
N ILE A 152 7.06 -6.13 -3.38
CA ILE A 152 6.38 -6.66 -4.57
C ILE A 152 7.26 -6.52 -5.82
N ALA A 153 7.87 -5.36 -6.05
CA ALA A 153 8.74 -5.13 -7.20
C ALA A 153 9.95 -6.08 -7.19
N ASP A 154 10.55 -6.31 -6.02
CA ASP A 154 11.67 -7.23 -5.84
C ASP A 154 11.25 -8.68 -6.17
N LEU A 155 10.05 -9.11 -5.76
CA LEU A 155 9.49 -10.41 -6.14
C LEU A 155 9.24 -10.53 -7.65
N VAL A 156 8.64 -9.52 -8.28
CA VAL A 156 8.41 -9.48 -9.73
C VAL A 156 9.74 -9.61 -10.49
N MET A 157 10.76 -8.86 -10.09
CA MET A 157 12.09 -8.93 -10.70
C MET A 157 12.74 -10.30 -10.50
N ALA A 158 12.62 -10.90 -9.31
CA ALA A 158 13.16 -12.23 -9.04
C ALA A 158 12.55 -13.30 -9.96
N TYR A 159 11.23 -13.26 -10.16
CA TYR A 159 10.53 -14.16 -11.08
C TYR A 159 10.88 -13.92 -12.56
N GLN A 160 11.04 -12.67 -12.97
CA GLN A 160 11.45 -12.34 -14.34
C GLN A 160 12.87 -12.83 -14.64
N ASN A 161 13.80 -12.63 -13.69
CA ASN A 161 15.19 -13.07 -13.83
C ASN A 161 15.30 -14.60 -13.89
N SER A 162 14.57 -15.34 -13.04
CA SER A 162 14.58 -16.81 -13.05
C SER A 162 14.06 -17.36 -14.37
N LYS A 163 13.00 -16.76 -14.93
CA LYS A 163 12.44 -17.12 -16.24
C LYS A 163 13.40 -16.83 -17.39
N GLN A 164 14.13 -15.72 -17.34
CA GLN A 164 15.15 -15.42 -18.34
C GLN A 164 16.29 -16.44 -18.30
N VAL A 165 16.81 -16.75 -17.12
CA VAL A 165 17.88 -17.75 -16.94
C VAL A 165 17.45 -19.13 -17.45
N GLN A 166 16.22 -19.56 -17.15
CA GLN A 166 15.70 -20.83 -17.67
C GLN A 166 15.64 -20.86 -19.21
N ARG A 167 15.20 -19.77 -19.85
CA ARG A 167 15.19 -19.66 -21.32
C ARG A 167 16.60 -19.70 -21.92
N GLU A 168 17.57 -19.05 -21.28
CA GLU A 168 18.97 -19.08 -21.71
C GLU A 168 19.58 -20.49 -21.57
N MET A 169 19.21 -21.23 -20.53
CA MET A 169 19.63 -22.63 -20.36
C MET A 169 19.00 -23.56 -21.41
N GLN A 170 17.69 -23.43 -21.65
CA GLN A 170 16.97 -24.23 -22.66
C GLN A 170 17.46 -23.95 -24.08
N SER A 171 17.74 -22.69 -24.42
CA SER A 171 18.27 -22.34 -25.75
C SER A 171 19.72 -22.77 -25.98
N ARG A 172 20.49 -23.01 -24.91
CA ARG A 172 21.86 -23.57 -24.99
C ARG A 172 21.90 -25.09 -25.06
N ASN A 173 20.83 -25.79 -24.68
CA ASN A 173 20.68 -27.25 -24.78
C ASN A 173 19.39 -27.64 -25.54
N PRO A 174 19.30 -27.38 -26.86
CA PRO A 174 18.09 -27.70 -27.63
C PRO A 174 17.85 -29.21 -27.89
N ASP A 175 18.81 -30.08 -27.60
CA ASP A 175 18.79 -31.52 -27.99
C ASP A 175 18.94 -32.51 -26.80
N GLN A 176 18.20 -32.31 -25.70
CA GLN A 176 17.92 -33.38 -24.72
C GLN A 176 16.43 -33.67 -24.63
#